data_AF-A0A482VNW0-F1
#
_entry.id   AF-A0A482VNW0-F1
#
_cell.length_a   1.000
_cell.length_b   1.000
_cell.length_c   1.000
_cell.angle_alpha   90.00
_cell.angle_beta   90.00
_cell.angle_gamma   90.00
#
_symmetry.space_group_name_H-M   'P 1'
#
loop_
_entity.id
_entity.type
_entity.pdbx_description
1 polymer ?
#
loop_
_entity_poly.entity_id
_entity_poly.type
_entity_poly.pdbx_seq_one_letter_code
_entity_poly.pdbx_strand_id
1 'polypeptide(L)'
;MAEKLQIVWRNVLILTIYHSFALNGLYHLLTLQVSPKTFLWFSLLCFLSSQGAASGAHRLWTHRSYKATLTLRVLLCFLQTLSFQNSIHEWARDHRVHHKFTDTDADPHNSTRGFFFSHMGWLMVRKHPEVITKGKTVDLSDLEADPVVMFQKKYYLILAPIISFVIPTLIPWYYWEEGFYTSWCVAGMLRYMLSLHVTWLINSAAHKWGTKPYDKYIKPVENPTVSILTFGEGWHNYHHTFPWDYKAAELGTYSTNLNTAFIDFMAWIGWAYELKSASADIVLKRINRTGYESGTIDYEKYLKEKQFLFPPAMVCFGDNRRRSSPMDPSNIQSKTAPKTVLNSIYEWARDHRVHHKFTDTDADPHNSTRGFFFSHMGWLMVRKHPHVITKGKSIDMSDLEADPVVRFQKNYYLPLALTVSFIIPTFIPCYFWGESFIVAWCIPTMLRYAISLHCTWLINSAAHMWGTKPYDKYIQPVENGWVSVFAFGEGWHNYHHTFPWDYKAAELDSYSGNFSTAFIDFMAWIGWAYELKKASPEMILKRIKRTGSGNDVIAYDEYVKEEKRKEFLGTIGEKE
;
A
#
# COMPACT_ATOMS: atom_id res chain seq x y z
N MET A 1 -45.59 -2.04 8.88
CA MET A 1 -45.47 -3.08 7.84
C MET A 1 -44.38 -2.63 6.88
N ALA A 2 -43.35 -3.44 6.64
CA ALA A 2 -42.31 -3.07 5.67
C ALA A 2 -42.94 -2.92 4.28
N GLU A 3 -42.72 -1.79 3.62
CA GLU A 3 -43.25 -1.55 2.27
C GLU A 3 -42.67 -2.59 1.30
N LYS A 4 -43.54 -3.22 0.50
CA LYS A 4 -43.14 -4.27 -0.44
C LYS A 4 -42.28 -3.66 -1.55
N LEU A 5 -41.05 -4.17 -1.72
CA LEU A 5 -40.15 -3.72 -2.77
C LEU A 5 -40.76 -3.95 -4.17
N GLN A 6 -40.76 -2.92 -5.01
CA GLN A 6 -41.22 -2.99 -6.39
C GLN A 6 -40.03 -3.18 -7.34
N ILE A 7 -39.88 -4.39 -7.89
CA ILE A 7 -38.77 -4.74 -8.78
C ILE A 7 -38.92 -4.06 -10.15
N VAL A 8 -37.84 -3.49 -10.66
CA VAL A 8 -37.72 -2.92 -12.00
C VAL A 8 -37.01 -3.94 -12.89
N TRP A 9 -37.76 -4.86 -13.47
CA TRP A 9 -37.22 -6.00 -14.26
C TRP A 9 -36.33 -5.57 -15.44
N ARG A 10 -36.57 -4.40 -16.03
CA ARG A 10 -35.68 -3.82 -17.03
C ARG A 10 -34.25 -3.64 -16.51
N ASN A 11 -34.10 -3.13 -15.28
CA ASN A 11 -32.79 -2.89 -14.68
C ASN A 11 -32.12 -4.21 -14.30
N VAL A 12 -32.91 -5.19 -13.81
CA VAL A 12 -32.42 -6.55 -13.54
C VAL A 12 -31.83 -7.16 -14.82
N LEU A 13 -32.57 -7.14 -15.93
CA LEU A 13 -32.12 -7.69 -17.21
C LEU A 13 -30.85 -6.98 -17.72
N ILE A 14 -30.82 -5.64 -17.69
CA ILE A 14 -29.65 -4.86 -18.13
C ILE A 14 -28.42 -5.21 -17.28
N LEU A 15 -28.57 -5.25 -15.95
CA LEU A 15 -27.47 -5.63 -15.06
C LEU A 15 -27.02 -7.05 -15.33
N THR A 16 -27.93 -8.02 -15.50
CA THR A 16 -27.58 -9.40 -15.86
C THR A 16 -26.74 -9.44 -17.14
N ILE A 17 -27.14 -8.72 -18.20
CA ILE A 17 -26.39 -8.66 -19.46
C ILE A 17 -24.98 -8.08 -19.24
N TYR A 18 -24.86 -6.97 -18.50
CA TYR A 18 -23.55 -6.38 -18.21
C TYR A 18 -22.64 -7.33 -17.43
N HIS A 19 -23.18 -8.05 -16.44
CA HIS A 19 -22.42 -9.05 -15.69
C HIS A 19 -22.00 -10.22 -16.60
N SER A 20 -22.86 -10.68 -17.51
CA SER A 20 -22.50 -11.75 -18.45
C SER A 20 -21.32 -11.37 -19.35
N PHE A 21 -21.31 -10.15 -19.91
CA PHE A 21 -20.16 -9.68 -20.69
C PHE A 21 -18.91 -9.46 -19.82
N ALA A 22 -19.08 -8.94 -18.61
CA ALA A 22 -17.96 -8.76 -17.68
C ALA A 22 -17.33 -10.11 -17.28
N LEU A 23 -18.12 -11.16 -17.05
CA LEU A 23 -17.63 -12.51 -16.78
C LEU A 23 -16.83 -13.06 -17.97
N ASN A 24 -17.27 -12.79 -19.21
CA ASN A 24 -16.50 -13.12 -20.41
C ASN A 24 -15.18 -12.33 -20.45
N GLY A 25 -15.20 -11.03 -20.15
CA GLY A 25 -13.98 -10.22 -20.04
C GLY A 25 -13.02 -10.74 -18.98
N LEU A 26 -13.55 -11.19 -17.84
CA LEU A 26 -12.75 -11.78 -16.77
C LEU A 26 -12.14 -13.11 -17.22
N TYR A 27 -12.90 -13.95 -17.93
CA TYR A 27 -12.39 -15.17 -18.55
C TYR A 27 -11.23 -14.88 -19.50
N HIS A 28 -11.35 -13.88 -20.40
CA HIS A 28 -10.27 -13.49 -21.30
C HIS A 28 -9.02 -13.02 -20.53
N LEU A 29 -9.17 -12.25 -19.45
CA LEU A 29 -8.04 -11.84 -18.61
C LEU A 29 -7.37 -13.03 -17.90
N LEU A 30 -8.15 -13.89 -17.26
CA LEU A 30 -7.63 -15.03 -16.49
C LEU A 30 -6.99 -16.11 -17.37
N THR A 31 -7.43 -16.22 -18.63
CA THR A 31 -6.84 -17.13 -19.63
C THR A 31 -5.74 -16.49 -20.46
N LEU A 32 -5.32 -15.25 -20.12
CA LEU A 32 -4.26 -14.51 -20.80
C LEU A 32 -4.52 -14.30 -22.30
N GLN A 33 -5.79 -14.22 -22.71
CA GLN A 33 -6.23 -13.95 -24.08
C GLN A 33 -6.27 -12.44 -24.40
N VAL A 34 -5.74 -11.61 -23.51
CA VAL A 34 -5.76 -10.15 -23.60
C VAL A 34 -4.34 -9.66 -23.81
N SER A 35 -4.13 -8.79 -24.79
CA SER A 35 -2.81 -8.21 -25.00
C SER A 35 -2.36 -7.37 -23.78
N PRO A 36 -1.05 -7.28 -23.49
CA PRO A 36 -0.55 -6.44 -22.40
C PRO A 36 -0.97 -4.97 -22.53
N LYS A 37 -1.10 -4.46 -23.76
CA LYS A 37 -1.56 -3.08 -24.04
C LYS A 37 -3.03 -2.90 -23.62
N THR A 38 -3.90 -3.86 -23.93
CA THR A 38 -5.31 -3.82 -23.49
C THR A 38 -5.42 -3.95 -21.98
N PHE A 39 -4.58 -4.76 -21.33
CA PHE A 39 -4.55 -4.84 -19.87
C PHE A 39 -4.14 -3.50 -19.21
N LEU A 40 -3.11 -2.84 -19.74
CA LEU A 40 -2.69 -1.51 -19.27
C LEU A 40 -3.78 -0.46 -19.51
N TRP A 41 -4.41 -0.49 -20.67
CA TRP A 41 -5.54 0.39 -21.01
C TRP A 41 -6.74 0.19 -20.07
N PHE A 42 -7.13 -1.06 -19.84
CA PHE A 42 -8.15 -1.45 -18.86
C PHE A 42 -7.83 -0.89 -17.46
N SER A 43 -6.60 -1.08 -16.99
CA SER A 43 -6.14 -0.66 -15.66
C SER A 43 -6.16 0.87 -15.52
N LEU A 44 -5.69 1.57 -16.55
CA LEU A 44 -5.74 3.03 -16.64
C LEU A 44 -7.18 3.54 -16.59
N LEU A 45 -8.09 2.94 -17.35
CA LEU A 45 -9.51 3.32 -17.36
C LEU A 45 -10.20 3.09 -16.02
N CYS A 46 -9.87 2.02 -15.29
CA CYS A 46 -10.35 1.79 -13.93
C CYS A 46 -9.93 2.94 -12.99
N PHE A 47 -8.64 3.29 -13.01
CA PHE A 47 -8.12 4.40 -12.21
C PHE A 47 -8.74 5.75 -12.58
N LEU A 48 -8.84 6.05 -13.87
CA LEU A 48 -9.43 7.29 -14.37
C LEU A 48 -10.94 7.39 -14.05
N SER A 49 -11.68 6.28 -14.13
CA SER A 49 -13.08 6.22 -13.71
C SER A 49 -13.23 6.54 -12.21
N SER A 50 -12.30 6.04 -11.38
CA SER A 50 -12.26 6.39 -9.96
C SER A 50 -12.03 7.88 -9.74
N GLN A 51 -11.11 8.51 -10.47
CA GLN A 51 -10.89 9.96 -10.33
C GLN A 51 -12.14 10.78 -10.67
N GLY A 52 -12.89 10.37 -11.69
CA GLY A 52 -14.17 10.99 -12.02
C GLY A 52 -15.22 10.88 -10.91
N ALA A 53 -15.35 9.70 -10.30
CA ALA A 53 -16.31 9.45 -9.23
C ALA A 53 -15.88 10.06 -7.89
N ALA A 54 -14.67 9.75 -7.42
CA ALA A 54 -14.15 10.15 -6.12
C ALA A 54 -13.64 11.60 -6.09
N SER A 55 -12.62 11.92 -6.89
CA SER A 55 -12.03 13.26 -6.92
C SER A 55 -13.00 14.29 -7.50
N GLY A 56 -13.83 13.89 -8.47
CA GLY A 56 -14.88 14.71 -9.09
C GLY A 56 -16.21 14.67 -8.34
N ALA A 57 -17.10 13.74 -8.71
CA ALA A 57 -18.50 13.72 -8.27
C ALA A 57 -18.64 13.85 -6.74
N HIS A 58 -17.82 13.10 -6.00
CA HIS A 58 -17.86 13.00 -4.56
C HIS A 58 -17.19 14.18 -3.84
N ARG A 59 -15.87 14.32 -3.95
CA ARG A 59 -15.11 15.32 -3.15
C ARG A 59 -15.35 16.75 -3.66
N LEU A 60 -15.31 16.98 -4.97
CA LEU A 60 -15.47 18.31 -5.57
C LEU A 60 -16.93 18.78 -5.56
N TRP A 61 -17.81 18.10 -6.29
CA TRP A 61 -19.17 18.61 -6.52
C TRP A 61 -20.12 18.31 -5.36
N THR A 62 -20.05 17.11 -4.77
CA THR A 62 -20.97 16.75 -3.70
C THR A 62 -20.64 17.43 -2.39
N HIS A 63 -19.37 17.33 -1.96
CA HIS A 63 -18.92 17.80 -0.65
C HIS A 63 -18.24 19.17 -0.64
N ARG A 64 -17.92 19.72 -1.82
CA ARG A 64 -17.27 21.03 -1.96
C ARG A 64 -16.02 21.13 -1.08
N SER A 65 -15.25 20.05 -1.01
CA SER A 65 -14.08 19.94 -0.13
C SER A 65 -12.84 20.66 -0.69
N TYR A 66 -12.87 21.01 -1.97
CA TYR A 66 -11.89 21.88 -2.63
C TYR A 66 -12.51 22.64 -3.81
N LYS A 67 -11.76 23.56 -4.40
CA LYS A 67 -12.11 24.26 -5.64
C LYS A 67 -11.20 23.85 -6.79
N ALA A 68 -11.74 23.89 -8.00
CA ALA A 68 -11.04 23.45 -9.21
C ALA A 68 -11.13 24.51 -10.31
N THR A 69 -10.08 24.63 -11.12
CA THR A 69 -10.09 25.45 -12.35
C THR A 69 -11.10 24.89 -13.36
N LEU A 70 -11.43 25.67 -14.39
CA LEU A 70 -12.29 25.18 -15.48
C LEU A 70 -11.70 23.92 -16.15
N THR A 71 -10.39 23.91 -16.39
CA THR A 71 -9.68 22.78 -17.01
C THR A 71 -9.87 21.48 -16.20
N LEU A 72 -9.64 21.53 -14.89
CA LEU A 72 -9.82 20.36 -14.03
C LEU A 72 -11.28 19.93 -13.93
N ARG A 73 -12.22 20.87 -13.87
CA ARG A 73 -13.66 20.56 -13.87
C ARG A 73 -14.09 19.85 -15.15
N VAL A 74 -13.63 20.31 -16.31
CA VAL A 74 -13.93 19.66 -17.61
C VAL A 74 -13.31 18.26 -17.67
N LEU A 75 -12.06 18.11 -17.22
CA LEU A 75 -11.41 16.80 -17.14
C LEU A 75 -12.19 15.84 -16.23
N LEU A 76 -12.48 16.23 -14.99
CA LEU A 76 -13.23 15.41 -14.04
C LEU A 76 -14.65 15.10 -14.52
N CYS A 77 -15.27 16.01 -15.26
CA CYS A 77 -16.57 15.77 -15.89
C CYS A 77 -16.48 14.68 -16.97
N PHE A 78 -15.46 14.71 -17.81
CA PHE A 78 -15.21 13.65 -18.78
C PHE A 78 -14.96 12.30 -18.08
N LEU A 79 -14.10 12.29 -17.04
CA LEU A 79 -13.79 11.09 -16.26
C LEU A 79 -15.00 10.55 -15.48
N GLN A 80 -15.88 11.41 -14.97
CA GLN A 80 -17.13 10.98 -14.34
C GLN A 80 -18.08 10.37 -15.38
N THR A 81 -18.12 10.93 -16.59
CA THR A 81 -18.91 10.37 -17.68
C THR A 81 -18.41 8.98 -18.10
N LEU A 82 -17.09 8.75 -18.05
CA LEU A 82 -16.46 7.44 -18.23
C LEU A 82 -16.91 6.42 -17.17
N SER A 83 -17.16 6.83 -15.91
CA SER A 83 -17.58 5.93 -14.85
C SER A 83 -19.03 5.43 -15.01
N PHE A 84 -19.85 6.14 -15.78
CA PHE A 84 -21.24 5.80 -16.11
C PHE A 84 -22.15 5.62 -14.88
N GLN A 85 -21.97 6.45 -13.85
CA GLN A 85 -22.74 6.37 -12.59
C GLN A 85 -23.81 7.47 -12.47
N ASN A 86 -24.63 7.64 -13.50
CA ASN A 86 -25.54 8.80 -13.68
C ASN A 86 -24.79 10.14 -13.81
N SER A 87 -25.53 11.20 -14.17
CA SER A 87 -24.94 12.55 -14.26
C SER A 87 -24.43 13.02 -12.89
N ILE A 88 -23.40 13.89 -12.88
CA ILE A 88 -22.86 14.50 -11.65
C ILE A 88 -23.98 15.08 -10.78
N HIS A 89 -24.94 15.78 -11.40
CA HIS A 89 -26.07 16.37 -10.71
C HIS A 89 -26.94 15.34 -9.98
N GLU A 90 -27.27 14.22 -10.62
CA GLU A 90 -28.09 13.16 -10.01
C GLU A 90 -27.32 12.37 -8.95
N TRP A 91 -26.06 12.06 -9.23
CA TRP A 91 -25.16 11.38 -8.31
C TRP A 91 -24.98 12.21 -7.02
N ALA A 92 -24.67 13.50 -7.16
CA ALA A 92 -24.47 14.39 -6.03
C ALA A 92 -25.74 14.61 -5.21
N ARG A 93 -26.91 14.72 -5.86
CA ARG A 93 -28.20 14.75 -5.14
C ARG A 93 -28.35 13.51 -4.27
N ASP A 94 -28.24 12.32 -4.87
CA ASP A 94 -28.45 11.07 -4.15
C ASP A 94 -27.41 10.89 -3.02
N HIS A 95 -26.16 11.31 -3.23
CA HIS A 95 -25.10 11.25 -2.22
C HIS A 95 -25.30 12.25 -1.07
N ARG A 96 -25.74 13.49 -1.36
CA ARG A 96 -26.10 14.46 -0.31
C ARG A 96 -27.30 13.98 0.51
N VAL A 97 -28.28 13.33 -0.12
CA VAL A 97 -29.40 12.68 0.58
C VAL A 97 -28.87 11.55 1.47
N HIS A 98 -27.99 10.70 0.94
CA HIS A 98 -27.35 9.62 1.69
C HIS A 98 -26.69 10.15 2.97
N HIS A 99 -25.81 11.15 2.90
CA HIS A 99 -25.17 11.71 4.11
C HIS A 99 -26.14 12.35 5.11
N LYS A 100 -27.21 12.99 4.63
CA LYS A 100 -28.14 13.71 5.50
C LYS A 100 -29.09 12.76 6.23
N PHE A 101 -29.40 11.61 5.62
CA PHE A 101 -30.40 10.66 6.11
C PHE A 101 -29.86 9.23 6.14
N THR A 102 -28.56 9.06 6.38
CA THR A 102 -27.84 7.79 6.34
C THR A 102 -28.58 6.69 7.11
N ASP A 103 -28.69 5.51 6.52
CA ASP A 103 -29.29 4.32 7.15
C ASP A 103 -30.78 4.47 7.56
N THR A 104 -31.50 5.41 6.94
CA THR A 104 -32.96 5.55 7.05
C THR A 104 -33.64 5.17 5.74
N ASP A 105 -34.98 5.17 5.69
CA ASP A 105 -35.72 4.95 4.44
C ASP A 105 -35.57 6.07 3.40
N ALA A 106 -34.98 7.21 3.78
CA ALA A 106 -34.60 8.26 2.85
C ALA A 106 -33.21 8.06 2.23
N ASP A 107 -32.40 7.14 2.75
CA ASP A 107 -31.11 6.77 2.17
C ASP A 107 -31.31 5.89 0.92
N PRO A 108 -30.86 6.31 -0.28
CA PRO A 108 -31.03 5.54 -1.52
C PRO A 108 -30.50 4.12 -1.45
N HIS A 109 -29.43 3.88 -0.68
CA HIS A 109 -28.76 2.59 -0.55
C HIS A 109 -28.64 2.17 0.93
N ASN A 110 -29.69 2.44 1.70
CA ASN A 110 -29.84 2.10 3.12
C ASN A 110 -29.23 0.73 3.49
N SER A 111 -28.11 0.76 4.22
CA SER A 111 -27.34 -0.44 4.59
C SER A 111 -28.10 -1.38 5.54
N THR A 112 -29.12 -0.87 6.24
CA THR A 112 -29.96 -1.65 7.17
C THR A 112 -30.80 -2.70 6.46
N ARG A 113 -31.07 -2.51 5.15
CA ARG A 113 -31.84 -3.44 4.31
C ARG A 113 -31.01 -4.62 3.79
N GLY A 114 -29.77 -4.75 4.27
CA GLY A 114 -28.87 -5.86 3.99
C GLY A 114 -27.79 -5.53 2.96
N PHE A 115 -26.80 -6.43 2.88
CA PHE A 115 -25.63 -6.25 2.02
C PHE A 115 -26.01 -6.19 0.54
N PHE A 116 -26.85 -7.12 0.06
CA PHE A 116 -27.25 -7.13 -1.34
C PHE A 116 -28.00 -5.86 -1.75
N PHE A 117 -28.91 -5.36 -0.90
CA PHE A 117 -29.65 -4.14 -1.17
C PHE A 117 -28.72 -2.93 -1.31
N SER A 118 -27.84 -2.70 -0.34
CA SER A 118 -26.89 -1.57 -0.34
C SER A 118 -25.80 -1.68 -1.40
N HIS A 119 -25.42 -2.89 -1.79
CA HIS A 119 -24.43 -3.12 -2.85
C HIS A 119 -25.03 -2.84 -4.23
N MET A 120 -26.09 -3.54 -4.63
CA MET A 120 -26.65 -3.41 -5.98
C MET A 120 -28.18 -3.51 -6.07
N GLY A 121 -28.83 -4.08 -5.05
CA GLY A 121 -30.28 -4.30 -5.03
C GLY A 121 -31.10 -3.02 -5.14
N TRP A 122 -30.60 -1.91 -4.60
CA TRP A 122 -31.25 -0.60 -4.67
C TRP A 122 -31.42 -0.08 -6.12
N LEU A 123 -30.57 -0.52 -7.06
CA LEU A 123 -30.68 -0.19 -8.49
C LEU A 123 -31.75 -1.02 -9.22
N MET A 124 -32.17 -2.14 -8.63
CA MET A 124 -33.12 -3.10 -9.20
C MET A 124 -34.56 -2.88 -8.74
N VAL A 125 -34.80 -1.90 -7.86
CA VAL A 125 -36.12 -1.61 -7.32
C VAL A 125 -36.46 -0.13 -7.47
N ARG A 126 -37.74 0.21 -7.34
CA ARG A 126 -38.15 1.61 -7.21
C ARG A 126 -37.60 2.18 -5.89
N LYS A 127 -37.14 3.43 -5.94
CA LYS A 127 -36.72 4.18 -4.76
C LYS A 127 -37.90 4.29 -3.78
N HIS A 128 -37.61 4.18 -2.49
CA HIS A 128 -38.60 4.42 -1.45
C HIS A 128 -39.12 5.87 -1.53
N PRO A 129 -40.41 6.15 -1.26
CA PRO A 129 -40.98 7.50 -1.36
C PRO A 129 -40.20 8.55 -0.56
N GLU A 130 -39.66 8.18 0.61
CA GLU A 130 -38.85 9.11 1.43
C GLU A 130 -37.58 9.58 0.73
N VAL A 131 -36.96 8.76 -0.13
CA VAL A 131 -35.79 9.19 -0.94
C VAL A 131 -36.18 10.34 -1.86
N ILE A 132 -37.38 10.27 -2.45
CA ILE A 132 -37.90 11.29 -3.37
C ILE A 132 -38.28 12.55 -2.58
N THR A 133 -39.03 12.39 -1.49
CA THR A 133 -39.49 13.50 -0.66
C THR A 133 -38.32 14.25 -0.03
N LYS A 134 -37.38 13.54 0.61
CA LYS A 134 -36.19 14.15 1.24
C LYS A 134 -35.18 14.64 0.22
N GLY A 135 -35.11 14.02 -0.96
CA GLY A 135 -34.30 14.50 -2.08
C GLY A 135 -34.63 15.92 -2.53
N LYS A 136 -35.89 16.35 -2.41
CA LYS A 136 -36.29 17.75 -2.69
C LYS A 136 -35.82 18.76 -1.64
N THR A 137 -35.39 18.30 -0.48
CA THR A 137 -34.94 19.16 0.65
C THR A 137 -33.44 19.45 0.64
N VAL A 138 -32.72 18.90 -0.34
CA VAL A 138 -31.28 19.07 -0.47
C VAL A 138 -31.03 20.21 -1.45
N ASP A 139 -30.22 21.18 -1.05
CA ASP A 139 -29.78 22.27 -1.92
C ASP A 139 -28.87 21.73 -3.04
N LEU A 140 -29.16 22.12 -4.28
CA LEU A 140 -28.41 21.80 -5.50
C LEU A 140 -28.08 23.06 -6.32
N SER A 141 -28.36 24.26 -5.79
CA SER A 141 -28.20 25.53 -6.50
C SER A 141 -26.77 25.76 -6.98
N ASP A 142 -25.78 25.24 -6.26
CA ASP A 142 -24.38 25.26 -6.66
C ASP A 142 -24.08 24.42 -7.91
N LEU A 143 -24.73 23.26 -8.05
CA LEU A 143 -24.57 22.38 -9.20
C LEU A 143 -25.31 22.94 -10.41
N GLU A 144 -26.46 23.56 -10.18
CA GLU A 144 -27.25 24.24 -11.22
C GLU A 144 -26.54 25.49 -11.75
N ALA A 145 -25.74 26.15 -10.90
CA ALA A 145 -24.90 27.28 -11.29
C ALA A 145 -23.61 26.87 -12.01
N ASP A 146 -23.15 25.62 -11.94
CA ASP A 146 -21.95 25.16 -12.63
C ASP A 146 -22.27 24.74 -14.08
N PRO A 147 -21.82 25.51 -15.10
CA PRO A 147 -22.13 25.22 -16.49
C PRO A 147 -21.53 23.89 -16.98
N VAL A 148 -20.45 23.39 -16.36
CA VAL A 148 -19.87 22.09 -16.71
C VAL A 148 -20.80 20.96 -16.28
N VAL A 149 -21.34 21.03 -15.07
CA VAL A 149 -22.30 20.05 -14.54
C VAL A 149 -23.58 20.06 -15.36
N MET A 150 -24.09 21.24 -15.69
CA MET A 150 -25.32 21.38 -16.47
C MET A 150 -25.15 20.98 -17.94
N PHE A 151 -23.99 21.23 -18.54
CA PHE A 151 -23.63 20.68 -19.85
C PHE A 151 -23.67 19.16 -19.82
N GLN A 152 -23.01 18.54 -18.84
CA GLN A 152 -22.97 17.09 -18.71
C GLN A 152 -24.39 16.54 -18.55
N LYS A 153 -25.19 17.08 -17.63
CA LYS A 153 -26.57 16.66 -17.37
C LYS A 153 -27.42 16.71 -18.65
N LYS A 154 -27.29 17.78 -19.46
CA LYS A 154 -28.05 17.95 -20.70
C LYS A 154 -27.71 16.88 -21.75
N TYR A 155 -26.43 16.53 -21.90
CA TYR A 155 -25.95 15.62 -22.94
C TYR A 155 -25.60 14.21 -22.44
N TYR A 156 -25.85 13.91 -21.16
CA TYR A 156 -25.39 12.71 -20.49
C TYR A 156 -25.79 11.42 -21.22
N LEU A 157 -27.05 11.32 -21.66
CA LEU A 157 -27.57 10.12 -22.33
C LEU A 157 -26.88 9.83 -23.67
N ILE A 158 -26.26 10.83 -24.30
CA ILE A 158 -25.50 10.68 -25.55
C ILE A 158 -24.02 10.44 -25.22
N LEU A 159 -23.44 11.25 -24.34
CA LEU A 159 -22.01 11.21 -24.03
C LEU A 159 -21.61 9.95 -23.25
N ALA A 160 -22.44 9.51 -22.30
CA ALA A 160 -22.09 8.42 -21.39
C ALA A 160 -21.89 7.08 -22.11
N PRO A 161 -22.75 6.64 -23.05
CA PRO A 161 -22.49 5.42 -23.82
C PRO A 161 -21.22 5.51 -24.69
N ILE A 162 -20.98 6.67 -25.30
CA ILE A 162 -19.83 6.90 -26.19
C ILE A 162 -18.52 6.86 -25.39
N ILE A 163 -18.44 7.64 -24.32
CA ILE A 163 -17.23 7.77 -23.50
C ILE A 163 -16.99 6.52 -22.66
N SER A 164 -18.04 5.89 -22.12
CA SER A 164 -17.87 4.72 -21.24
C SER A 164 -17.69 3.42 -22.01
N PHE A 165 -18.28 3.23 -23.18
CA PHE A 165 -18.24 1.93 -23.86
C PHE A 165 -17.62 1.98 -25.25
N VAL A 166 -18.00 2.95 -26.09
CA VAL A 166 -17.54 3.00 -27.48
C VAL A 166 -16.05 3.32 -27.55
N ILE A 167 -15.62 4.45 -26.98
CA ILE A 167 -14.21 4.88 -27.02
C ILE A 167 -13.28 3.83 -26.37
N PRO A 168 -13.56 3.34 -25.14
CA PRO A 168 -12.76 2.30 -24.51
C PRO A 168 -12.61 1.02 -25.32
N THR A 169 -13.62 0.65 -26.12
CA THR A 169 -13.62 -0.55 -26.96
C THR A 169 -12.86 -0.32 -28.28
N LEU A 170 -13.07 0.83 -28.91
CA LEU A 170 -12.48 1.12 -30.22
C LEU A 170 -10.98 1.36 -30.15
N ILE A 171 -10.46 1.91 -29.05
CA ILE A 171 -9.03 2.19 -28.92
C ILE A 171 -8.19 0.90 -29.02
N PRO A 172 -8.44 -0.15 -28.23
CA PRO A 172 -7.70 -1.40 -28.35
C PRO A 172 -7.87 -2.08 -29.71
N TRP A 173 -9.10 -2.08 -30.22
CA TRP A 173 -9.43 -2.69 -31.49
C TRP A 173 -8.71 -2.03 -32.67
N TYR A 174 -8.64 -0.70 -32.68
CA TYR A 174 -8.08 0.05 -33.80
C TYR A 174 -6.56 0.23 -33.72
N TYR A 175 -6.01 0.58 -32.56
CA TYR A 175 -4.60 1.01 -32.45
C TYR A 175 -3.60 -0.12 -32.21
N TRP A 176 -4.07 -1.25 -31.70
CA TRP A 176 -3.19 -2.42 -31.49
C TRP A 176 -3.88 -3.74 -31.78
N GLU A 177 -4.92 -3.69 -32.62
CA GLU A 177 -5.55 -4.85 -33.27
C GLU A 177 -6.08 -5.92 -32.30
N GLU A 178 -6.50 -5.50 -31.10
CA GLU A 178 -7.18 -6.39 -30.16
C GLU A 178 -8.52 -6.83 -30.76
N GLY A 179 -8.92 -8.09 -30.57
CA GLY A 179 -10.22 -8.56 -31.06
C GLY A 179 -11.38 -7.66 -30.59
N PHE A 180 -12.31 -7.29 -31.47
CA PHE A 180 -13.41 -6.37 -31.11
C PHE A 180 -14.20 -6.87 -29.91
N TYR A 181 -14.56 -8.17 -29.91
CA TYR A 181 -15.28 -8.79 -28.79
C TYR A 181 -14.47 -8.77 -27.50
N THR A 182 -13.18 -9.09 -27.55
CA THR A 182 -12.27 -9.01 -26.39
C THR A 182 -12.19 -7.59 -25.85
N SER A 183 -12.03 -6.60 -26.73
CA SER A 183 -11.98 -5.18 -26.39
C SER A 183 -13.27 -4.72 -25.71
N TRP A 184 -14.42 -5.13 -26.25
CA TRP A 184 -15.74 -4.83 -25.70
C TRP A 184 -15.94 -5.47 -24.33
N CYS A 185 -15.61 -6.75 -24.19
CA CYS A 185 -15.77 -7.50 -22.95
C CYS A 185 -14.83 -6.99 -21.84
N VAL A 186 -13.59 -6.61 -22.17
CA VAL A 186 -12.57 -6.21 -21.19
C VAL A 186 -12.59 -4.70 -20.92
N ALA A 187 -12.25 -3.86 -21.90
CA ALA A 187 -12.13 -2.42 -21.73
C ALA A 187 -13.49 -1.70 -21.62
N GLY A 188 -14.52 -2.27 -22.25
CA GLY A 188 -15.91 -1.88 -22.08
C GLY A 188 -16.52 -2.48 -20.81
N MET A 189 -17.00 -3.71 -20.88
CA MET A 189 -17.93 -4.28 -19.89
C MET A 189 -17.30 -4.66 -18.55
N LEU A 190 -16.18 -5.39 -18.55
CA LEU A 190 -15.51 -5.77 -17.31
C LEU A 190 -15.03 -4.54 -16.54
N ARG A 191 -14.39 -3.58 -17.22
CA ARG A 191 -13.94 -2.31 -16.61
C ARG A 191 -15.09 -1.57 -15.96
N TYR A 192 -16.25 -1.49 -16.61
CA TYR A 192 -17.45 -0.88 -16.04
C TYR A 192 -17.94 -1.63 -14.81
N MET A 193 -18.14 -2.94 -14.92
CA MET A 193 -18.68 -3.74 -13.83
C MET A 193 -17.74 -3.79 -12.62
N LEU A 194 -16.43 -3.88 -12.84
CA LEU A 194 -15.45 -3.83 -11.77
C LEU A 194 -15.49 -2.47 -11.06
N SER A 195 -15.53 -1.37 -11.81
CA SER A 195 -15.64 -0.01 -11.24
C SER A 195 -16.91 0.16 -10.41
N LEU A 196 -18.04 -0.40 -10.88
CA LEU A 196 -19.30 -0.40 -10.15
C LEU A 196 -19.20 -1.19 -8.85
N HIS A 197 -18.77 -2.45 -8.89
CA HIS A 197 -18.65 -3.28 -7.68
C HIS A 197 -17.71 -2.67 -6.64
N VAL A 198 -16.58 -2.11 -7.10
CA VAL A 198 -15.66 -1.37 -6.23
C VAL A 198 -16.36 -0.18 -5.57
N THR A 199 -17.11 0.61 -6.34
CA THR A 199 -17.88 1.74 -5.78
C THR A 199 -18.96 1.26 -4.80
N TRP A 200 -19.66 0.19 -5.15
CA TRP A 200 -20.74 -0.38 -4.34
C TRP A 200 -20.26 -1.03 -3.04
N LEU A 201 -18.99 -1.42 -2.94
CA LEU A 201 -18.40 -1.86 -1.67
C LEU A 201 -18.36 -0.73 -0.64
N ILE A 202 -18.31 0.53 -1.07
CA ILE A 202 -18.38 1.68 -0.16
C ILE A 202 -19.75 1.69 0.53
N ASN A 203 -20.83 1.58 -0.26
CA ASN A 203 -22.20 1.59 0.26
C ASN A 203 -22.53 0.35 1.12
N SER A 204 -21.90 -0.79 0.84
CA SER A 204 -22.19 -2.06 1.50
C SER A 204 -21.16 -2.44 2.56
N ALA A 205 -19.94 -2.80 2.15
CA ALA A 205 -18.90 -3.28 3.06
C ALA A 205 -18.43 -2.18 4.03
N ALA A 206 -18.26 -0.94 3.55
CA ALA A 206 -17.85 0.19 4.39
C ALA A 206 -18.97 0.77 5.29
N HIS A 207 -20.14 0.12 5.33
CA HIS A 207 -21.19 0.34 6.34
C HIS A 207 -21.39 -0.86 7.29
N LYS A 208 -20.64 -1.95 7.11
CA LYS A 208 -20.86 -3.22 7.83
C LYS A 208 -19.62 -3.80 8.51
N TRP A 209 -18.47 -3.80 7.84
CA TRP A 209 -17.28 -4.55 8.29
C TRP A 209 -16.06 -3.65 8.34
N GLY A 210 -15.64 -3.29 9.55
CA GLY A 210 -14.53 -2.37 9.80
C GLY A 210 -14.57 -1.77 11.20
N THR A 211 -13.74 -0.76 11.46
CA THR A 211 -13.65 -0.08 12.76
C THR A 211 -14.36 1.27 12.77
N LYS A 212 -14.66 1.82 13.95
CA LYS A 212 -15.35 3.12 14.12
C LYS A 212 -14.59 4.08 15.06
N PRO A 213 -13.37 4.48 14.71
CA PRO A 213 -12.54 5.26 15.62
C PRO A 213 -13.07 6.68 15.87
N TYR A 214 -13.84 7.29 14.94
CA TYR A 214 -14.28 8.69 15.05
C TYR A 214 -15.69 8.84 15.61
N ASP A 215 -16.63 8.00 15.18
CA ASP A 215 -17.99 8.02 15.66
C ASP A 215 -18.62 6.61 15.67
N LYS A 216 -18.88 6.08 16.88
CA LYS A 216 -19.48 4.76 17.07
C LYS A 216 -20.98 4.71 16.85
N TYR A 217 -21.66 5.86 16.83
CA TYR A 217 -23.12 5.95 16.72
C TYR A 217 -23.63 5.90 15.28
N ILE A 218 -22.76 6.12 14.30
CA ILE A 218 -23.06 5.96 12.87
C ILE A 218 -22.69 4.55 12.40
N LYS A 219 -23.28 4.04 11.30
CA LYS A 219 -22.88 2.73 10.73
C LYS A 219 -21.60 2.69 9.89
N PRO A 220 -21.23 3.74 9.12
CA PRO A 220 -19.98 3.79 8.36
C PRO A 220 -18.77 3.34 9.18
N VAL A 221 -17.88 2.58 8.55
CA VAL A 221 -16.69 1.98 9.16
C VAL A 221 -15.44 2.27 8.34
N GLU A 222 -14.29 2.27 8.99
CA GLU A 222 -12.98 2.25 8.32
C GLU A 222 -12.68 0.83 7.82
N ASN A 223 -12.38 0.71 6.53
CA ASN A 223 -12.02 -0.57 5.91
C ASN A 223 -10.82 -0.39 4.96
N PRO A 224 -9.60 -0.81 5.36
CA PRO A 224 -8.40 -0.66 4.55
C PRO A 224 -8.47 -1.39 3.21
N THR A 225 -9.09 -2.56 3.15
CA THR A 225 -9.25 -3.33 1.91
C THR A 225 -10.13 -2.59 0.92
N VAL A 226 -11.28 -2.06 1.39
CA VAL A 226 -12.14 -1.21 0.56
C VAL A 226 -11.37 0.04 0.13
N SER A 227 -10.55 0.64 1.00
CA SER A 227 -9.77 1.83 0.64
C SER A 227 -8.76 1.58 -0.47
N ILE A 228 -8.07 0.43 -0.43
CA ILE A 228 -7.14 0.03 -1.51
C ILE A 228 -7.90 -0.16 -2.83
N LEU A 229 -9.00 -0.91 -2.80
CA LEU A 229 -9.80 -1.20 -4.00
C LEU A 229 -10.42 0.08 -4.61
N THR A 230 -10.85 1.01 -3.77
CA THR A 230 -11.51 2.28 -4.16
C THR A 230 -10.55 3.44 -4.29
N PHE A 231 -9.25 3.19 -4.18
CA PHE A 231 -8.20 4.20 -4.25
C PHE A 231 -8.31 5.33 -3.20
N GLY A 232 -9.00 5.12 -2.08
CA GLY A 232 -9.09 6.10 -0.99
C GLY A 232 -10.43 6.23 -0.26
N GLU A 233 -11.50 5.60 -0.73
CA GLU A 233 -12.86 5.86 -0.24
C GLU A 233 -13.33 4.91 0.87
N GLY A 234 -12.45 4.01 1.33
CA GLY A 234 -12.77 3.02 2.37
C GLY A 234 -12.66 3.55 3.80
N TRP A 235 -12.17 4.77 3.99
CA TRP A 235 -12.09 5.46 5.29
C TRP A 235 -13.43 6.12 5.65
N HIS A 236 -14.47 5.28 5.72
CA HIS A 236 -15.85 5.75 5.61
C HIS A 236 -16.43 6.26 6.94
N ASN A 237 -15.92 5.82 8.09
CA ASN A 237 -16.29 6.39 9.39
C ASN A 237 -15.77 7.83 9.51
N TYR A 238 -14.53 8.07 9.07
CA TYR A 238 -13.95 9.41 8.98
C TYR A 238 -14.75 10.27 8.04
N HIS A 239 -15.00 9.77 6.82
CA HIS A 239 -15.70 10.50 5.79
C HIS A 239 -17.09 10.97 6.23
N HIS A 240 -17.89 10.10 6.85
CA HIS A 240 -19.21 10.49 7.36
C HIS A 240 -19.14 11.42 8.58
N THR A 241 -18.03 11.41 9.31
CA THR A 241 -17.80 12.31 10.44
C THR A 241 -17.34 13.71 10.00
N PHE A 242 -16.51 13.78 8.95
CA PHE A 242 -15.92 14.99 8.39
C PHE A 242 -16.12 15.04 6.86
N PRO A 243 -17.38 15.13 6.37
CA PRO A 243 -17.68 15.01 4.94
C PRO A 243 -17.04 16.11 4.07
N TRP A 244 -16.71 17.25 4.67
CA TRP A 244 -16.06 18.37 3.99
C TRP A 244 -14.54 18.24 3.84
N ASP A 245 -13.91 17.21 4.41
CA ASP A 245 -12.47 16.99 4.27
C ASP A 245 -12.13 16.43 2.88
N TYR A 246 -11.20 17.08 2.17
CA TYR A 246 -10.83 16.72 0.80
C TYR A 246 -10.11 15.39 0.68
N LYS A 247 -9.47 14.92 1.75
CA LYS A 247 -8.78 13.63 1.80
C LYS A 247 -9.75 12.49 1.99
N ALA A 248 -10.96 12.77 2.51
CA ALA A 248 -11.92 11.78 2.99
C ALA A 248 -11.33 10.77 4.00
N ALA A 249 -10.19 11.12 4.61
CA ALA A 249 -9.44 10.26 5.50
C ALA A 249 -8.57 11.12 6.42
N GLU A 250 -8.29 10.62 7.62
CA GLU A 250 -7.33 11.24 8.52
C GLU A 250 -5.88 11.04 8.06
N LEU A 251 -5.60 9.93 7.36
CA LEU A 251 -4.25 9.45 7.07
C LEU A 251 -3.57 10.29 5.97
N GLY A 252 -2.27 10.57 6.15
CA GLY A 252 -1.45 11.36 5.24
C GLY A 252 -0.61 10.57 4.22
N THR A 253 -0.80 9.25 4.06
CA THR A 253 -0.06 8.45 3.08
C THR A 253 -0.88 8.13 1.83
N TYR A 254 -0.25 8.23 0.66
CA TYR A 254 -0.90 7.90 -0.62
C TYR A 254 -1.10 6.40 -0.86
N SER A 255 -0.47 5.53 -0.07
CA SER A 255 -0.51 4.07 -0.26
C SER A 255 -1.90 3.45 -0.20
N THR A 256 -2.85 4.12 0.45
CA THR A 256 -4.26 3.69 0.52
C THR A 256 -5.24 4.75 0.05
N ASN A 257 -4.75 5.87 -0.52
CA ASN A 257 -5.56 7.02 -0.92
C ASN A 257 -4.95 7.76 -2.12
N LEU A 258 -4.92 7.09 -3.27
CA LEU A 258 -4.43 7.67 -4.53
C LEU A 258 -5.33 8.79 -5.06
N ASN A 259 -6.61 8.84 -4.66
CA ASN A 259 -7.49 9.96 -4.99
C ASN A 259 -6.99 11.26 -4.35
N THR A 260 -6.54 11.23 -3.09
CA THR A 260 -5.88 12.39 -2.45
C THR A 260 -4.57 12.75 -3.17
N ALA A 261 -3.76 11.76 -3.56
CA ALA A 261 -2.53 11.99 -4.31
C ALA A 261 -2.79 12.72 -5.63
N PHE A 262 -3.84 12.33 -6.34
CA PHE A 262 -4.28 12.99 -7.56
C PHE A 262 -4.70 14.45 -7.29
N ILE A 263 -5.50 14.70 -6.26
CA ILE A 263 -5.94 16.07 -5.90
C ILE A 263 -4.75 16.94 -5.50
N ASP A 264 -3.82 16.41 -4.69
CA ASP A 264 -2.60 17.13 -4.28
C ASP A 264 -1.71 17.46 -5.48
N PHE A 265 -1.54 16.53 -6.43
CA PHE A 265 -0.83 16.79 -7.67
C PHE A 265 -1.52 17.88 -8.51
N MET A 266 -2.85 17.83 -8.61
CA MET A 266 -3.63 18.87 -9.28
C MET A 266 -3.51 20.23 -8.58
N ALA A 267 -3.39 20.24 -7.25
CA ALA A 267 -3.15 21.47 -6.50
C ALA A 267 -1.74 22.01 -6.72
N TRP A 268 -0.74 21.12 -6.78
CA TRP A 268 0.64 21.47 -7.07
C TRP A 268 0.81 22.16 -8.44
N ILE A 269 0.09 21.71 -9.48
CA ILE A 269 0.07 22.38 -10.78
C ILE A 269 -0.91 23.58 -10.86
N GLY A 270 -1.54 23.96 -9.74
CA GLY A 270 -2.45 25.10 -9.64
C GLY A 270 -3.86 24.87 -10.22
N TRP A 271 -4.23 23.62 -10.47
CA TRP A 271 -5.55 23.26 -11.01
C TRP A 271 -6.60 23.00 -9.93
N ALA A 272 -6.18 22.64 -8.72
CA ALA A 272 -6.99 22.57 -7.51
C ALA A 272 -6.50 23.58 -6.46
N TYR A 273 -7.39 24.11 -5.63
CA TYR A 273 -7.07 25.10 -4.60
C TYR A 273 -8.12 25.09 -3.49
N GLU A 274 -7.84 25.77 -2.37
CA GLU A 274 -8.70 25.80 -1.18
C GLU A 274 -9.08 24.39 -0.66
N LEU A 275 -8.09 23.49 -0.58
CA LEU A 275 -8.25 22.14 -0.05
C LEU A 275 -8.61 22.20 1.45
N LYS A 276 -9.80 21.72 1.83
CA LYS A 276 -10.28 21.73 3.22
C LYS A 276 -9.85 20.45 3.92
N SER A 277 -9.14 20.55 5.05
CA SER A 277 -8.82 19.40 5.88
C SER A 277 -9.13 19.66 7.36
N ALA A 278 -9.64 18.66 8.06
CA ALA A 278 -9.90 18.75 9.49
C ALA A 278 -8.56 18.81 10.25
N SER A 279 -8.45 19.74 11.20
CA SER A 279 -7.26 19.83 12.04
C SER A 279 -7.19 18.64 13.01
N ALA A 280 -5.97 18.28 13.42
CA ALA A 280 -5.72 17.26 14.43
C ALA A 280 -6.57 17.49 15.70
N ASP A 281 -6.70 18.75 16.14
CA ASP A 281 -7.52 19.12 17.29
C ASP A 281 -9.01 18.77 17.12
N ILE A 282 -9.57 19.04 15.94
CA ILE A 282 -10.99 18.75 15.64
C ILE A 282 -11.21 17.24 15.61
N VAL A 283 -10.28 16.51 14.98
CA VAL A 283 -10.33 15.04 14.90
C VAL A 283 -10.25 14.43 16.31
N LEU A 284 -9.28 14.83 17.12
CA LEU A 284 -9.13 14.32 18.48
C LEU A 284 -10.36 14.62 19.35
N LYS A 285 -10.88 15.86 19.31
CA LYS A 285 -12.09 16.23 20.05
C LYS A 285 -13.27 15.34 19.67
N ARG A 286 -13.37 14.94 18.41
CA ARG A 286 -14.42 14.02 17.94
C ARG A 286 -14.20 12.60 18.43
N ILE A 287 -12.98 12.06 18.32
CA ILE A 287 -12.61 10.74 18.85
C ILE A 287 -12.92 10.65 20.34
N ASN A 288 -12.49 11.63 21.14
CA ASN A 288 -12.75 11.64 22.59
C ASN A 288 -14.24 11.74 22.94
N ARG A 289 -15.06 12.36 22.07
CA ARG A 289 -16.50 12.50 22.29
C ARG A 289 -17.31 11.27 21.87
N THR A 290 -16.98 10.67 20.72
CA THR A 290 -17.83 9.66 20.07
C THR A 290 -17.08 8.41 19.58
N GLY A 291 -15.78 8.31 19.75
CA GLY A 291 -14.96 7.18 19.31
C GLY A 291 -15.27 5.87 20.04
N TYR A 292 -14.99 4.75 19.37
CA TYR A 292 -15.27 3.39 19.86
C TYR A 292 -14.39 2.97 21.05
N GLU A 293 -13.13 3.39 21.10
CA GLU A 293 -12.18 3.13 22.20
C GLU A 293 -12.10 4.34 23.14
N SER A 294 -13.18 4.62 23.86
CA SER A 294 -13.28 5.78 24.75
C SER A 294 -12.46 5.60 26.05
N GLY A 295 -11.14 5.69 25.93
CA GLY A 295 -10.29 6.29 26.95
C GLY A 295 -9.95 7.72 26.53
N THR A 296 -9.68 8.63 27.47
CA THR A 296 -9.18 9.97 27.13
C THR A 296 -7.85 9.83 26.41
N ILE A 297 -7.83 10.02 25.08
CA ILE A 297 -6.59 10.04 24.32
C ILE A 297 -5.98 11.43 24.49
N ASP A 298 -4.79 11.47 25.11
CA ASP A 298 -3.99 12.68 25.26
C ASP A 298 -3.56 13.21 23.87
N TYR A 299 -3.68 14.51 23.66
CA TYR A 299 -3.29 15.17 22.41
C TYR A 299 -1.82 14.94 22.06
N GLU A 300 -0.91 15.00 23.03
CA GLU A 300 0.51 14.75 22.77
C GLU A 300 0.78 13.28 22.42
N LYS A 301 0.03 12.35 23.03
CA LYS A 301 0.10 10.92 22.71
C LYS A 301 -0.43 10.65 21.30
N TYR A 302 -1.58 11.24 20.95
CA TYR A 302 -2.17 11.14 19.62
C TYR A 302 -1.26 11.72 18.53
N LEU A 303 -0.66 12.90 18.77
CA LEU A 303 0.30 13.48 17.84
C LEU A 303 1.55 12.62 17.71
N LYS A 304 2.10 12.05 18.79
CA LYS A 304 3.24 11.12 18.72
C LYS A 304 2.91 9.86 17.95
N GLU A 305 1.78 9.20 18.24
CA GLU A 305 1.33 7.99 17.53
C GLU A 305 1.12 8.27 16.03
N LYS A 306 0.59 9.45 15.69
CA LYS A 306 0.42 9.88 14.29
C LYS A 306 1.72 10.34 13.64
N GLN A 307 2.68 10.90 14.37
CA GLN A 307 4.01 11.25 13.85
C GLN A 307 4.84 10.00 13.50
N PHE A 308 4.58 8.86 14.17
CA PHE A 308 5.13 7.54 13.81
C PHE A 308 4.42 6.89 12.61
N LEU A 309 3.16 7.23 12.33
CA LEU A 309 2.41 6.80 11.14
C LEU A 309 2.60 7.73 9.92
N PHE A 310 3.01 8.98 10.16
CA PHE A 310 3.14 10.05 9.17
C PHE A 310 4.42 10.85 9.40
N PRO A 311 5.53 10.59 8.68
CA PRO A 311 6.56 11.61 8.56
C PRO A 311 5.89 12.86 7.97
N PRO A 312 6.37 14.08 8.29
CA PRO A 312 5.76 15.31 7.79
C PRO A 312 5.68 15.22 6.26
N ALA A 313 4.46 15.04 5.76
CA ALA A 313 4.13 15.34 4.38
C ALA A 313 4.64 16.76 4.16
N MET A 314 5.42 16.92 3.10
CA MET A 314 5.96 18.16 2.57
C MET A 314 4.99 19.30 2.91
N VAL A 315 5.27 20.01 4.02
CA VAL A 315 4.52 21.22 4.39
C VAL A 315 4.86 22.15 3.25
N CYS A 316 3.89 22.29 2.35
CA CYS A 316 3.99 23.18 1.22
C CYS A 316 4.43 24.53 1.75
N PHE A 317 5.54 25.01 1.21
CA PHE A 317 6.04 26.36 1.32
C PHE A 317 4.88 27.32 1.08
N GLY A 318 4.29 27.80 2.17
CA GLY A 318 3.06 28.55 2.12
C GLY A 318 2.86 29.48 3.31
N ASP A 319 3.88 29.73 4.14
CA ASP A 319 4.02 31.00 4.86
C ASP A 319 5.40 31.11 5.53
N ASN A 320 6.22 32.05 5.03
CA ASN A 320 7.25 32.80 5.77
C ASN A 320 8.18 33.51 4.78
N ARG A 321 7.70 34.62 4.20
CA ARG A 321 8.60 35.68 3.75
C ARG A 321 9.19 36.36 4.99
N ARG A 322 10.25 35.79 5.56
CA ARG A 322 11.23 36.54 6.36
C ARG A 322 12.62 36.27 5.82
N ARG A 323 13.21 37.34 5.27
CA ARG A 323 14.57 37.42 4.76
C ARG A 323 15.56 36.89 5.80
N SER A 324 16.33 35.88 5.44
CA SER A 324 17.64 35.61 6.03
C SER A 324 18.70 35.70 4.93
N SER A 325 19.83 36.31 5.31
CA SER A 325 20.93 36.80 4.47
C SER A 325 21.53 35.75 3.51
N PRO A 326 22.04 36.15 2.32
CA PRO A 326 22.75 35.21 1.45
C PRO A 326 24.07 34.77 2.11
N MET A 327 24.35 33.46 2.08
CA MET A 327 25.67 32.91 2.40
C MET A 327 26.66 33.20 1.26
N ASP A 328 27.88 33.50 1.68
CA ASP A 328 29.08 33.81 0.90
C ASP A 328 29.48 32.68 -0.09
N PRO A 329 29.72 32.96 -1.39
CA PRO A 329 30.09 31.94 -2.39
C PRO A 329 31.56 31.47 -2.34
N SER A 330 32.36 31.87 -1.35
CA SER A 330 33.82 31.74 -1.39
C SER A 330 34.43 30.35 -1.13
N ASN A 331 33.67 29.25 -1.06
CA ASN A 331 34.22 27.94 -0.64
C ASN A 331 33.98 26.76 -1.59
N ILE A 332 34.07 26.99 -2.90
CA ILE A 332 34.12 25.90 -3.90
C ILE A 332 35.58 25.54 -4.16
N GLN A 333 36.17 24.75 -3.26
CA GLN A 333 37.37 23.99 -3.57
C GLN A 333 37.01 22.66 -4.23
N SER A 334 37.68 22.41 -5.35
CA SER A 334 37.64 21.21 -6.19
C SER A 334 37.64 19.91 -5.37
N LYS A 335 36.57 19.13 -5.48
CA LYS A 335 36.59 17.70 -5.15
C LYS A 335 35.96 16.93 -6.29
N THR A 336 36.78 16.09 -6.89
CA THR A 336 36.43 15.06 -7.86
C THR A 336 35.09 14.39 -7.52
N ALA A 337 34.26 14.16 -8.55
CA ALA A 337 33.02 13.41 -8.39
C ALA A 337 33.33 12.07 -7.69
N PRO A 338 32.61 11.71 -6.61
CA PRO A 338 32.85 10.44 -5.95
C PRO A 338 32.57 9.31 -6.95
N LYS A 339 33.54 8.37 -7.06
CA LYS A 339 33.36 7.11 -7.78
C LYS A 339 32.04 6.48 -7.33
N THR A 340 31.21 6.10 -8.30
CA THR A 340 29.93 5.40 -8.12
C THR A 340 30.11 4.27 -7.10
N VAL A 341 29.34 4.32 -6.01
CA VAL A 341 29.30 3.27 -4.98
C VAL A 341 28.78 2.01 -5.68
N LEU A 342 29.64 1.00 -5.81
CA LEU A 342 29.35 -0.26 -6.49
C LEU A 342 29.16 -1.31 -5.39
N ASN A 343 27.91 -1.71 -5.14
CA ASN A 343 27.46 -2.61 -4.06
C ASN A 343 28.01 -4.06 -4.14
N SER A 344 29.33 -4.19 -4.18
CA SER A 344 30.09 -5.43 -4.05
C SER A 344 29.89 -6.05 -2.66
N ILE A 345 30.27 -7.33 -2.49
CA ILE A 345 30.20 -8.02 -1.19
C ILE A 345 30.95 -7.22 -0.13
N TYR A 346 32.11 -6.66 -0.50
CA TYR A 346 32.93 -5.81 0.38
C TYR A 346 32.16 -4.57 0.87
N GLU A 347 31.50 -3.84 -0.04
CA GLU A 347 30.76 -2.63 0.33
C GLU A 347 29.50 -2.94 1.13
N TRP A 348 28.78 -4.00 0.74
CA TRP A 348 27.60 -4.48 1.46
C TRP A 348 27.97 -4.89 2.89
N ALA A 349 28.99 -5.73 3.07
CA ALA A 349 29.42 -6.20 4.38
C ALA A 349 29.94 -5.06 5.26
N ARG A 350 30.65 -4.07 4.69
CA ARG A 350 31.03 -2.86 5.43
C ARG A 350 29.80 -2.15 5.97
N ASP A 351 28.83 -1.83 5.11
CA ASP A 351 27.63 -1.10 5.50
C ASP A 351 26.79 -1.91 6.51
N HIS A 352 26.71 -3.22 6.36
CA HIS A 352 25.99 -4.11 7.27
C HIS A 352 26.69 -4.25 8.64
N ARG A 353 28.02 -4.31 8.69
CA ARG A 353 28.79 -4.24 9.95
C ARG A 353 28.59 -2.91 10.67
N VAL A 354 28.54 -1.80 9.92
CA VAL A 354 28.21 -0.48 10.48
C VAL A 354 26.79 -0.48 11.04
N HIS A 355 25.83 -1.03 10.29
CA HIS A 355 24.44 -1.16 10.71
C HIS A 355 24.33 -1.90 12.04
N HIS A 356 24.91 -3.09 12.19
CA HIS A 356 24.87 -3.81 13.48
C HIS A 356 25.53 -3.05 14.63
N LYS A 357 26.68 -2.42 14.38
CA LYS A 357 27.45 -1.75 15.44
C LYS A 357 26.84 -0.44 15.90
N PHE A 358 26.14 0.27 15.02
CA PHE A 358 25.58 1.59 15.27
C PHE A 358 24.10 1.68 14.89
N THR A 359 23.38 0.57 15.05
CA THR A 359 21.98 0.40 14.66
C THR A 359 21.13 1.55 15.22
N ASP A 360 20.17 2.02 14.42
CA ASP A 360 19.22 3.07 14.79
C ASP A 360 19.85 4.45 15.13
N THR A 361 21.12 4.67 14.74
CA THR A 361 21.80 5.97 14.87
C THR A 361 22.07 6.62 13.51
N ASP A 362 22.59 7.86 13.50
CA ASP A 362 23.03 8.53 12.28
C ASP A 362 24.22 7.87 11.57
N ALA A 363 24.87 6.90 12.21
CA ALA A 363 25.90 6.09 11.58
C ALA A 363 25.34 4.84 10.88
N ASP A 364 24.08 4.47 11.13
CA ASP A 364 23.41 3.38 10.42
C ASP A 364 23.05 3.82 8.98
N PRO A 365 23.54 3.12 7.93
CA PRO A 365 23.25 3.44 6.54
C PRO A 365 21.75 3.48 6.20
N HIS A 366 20.95 2.63 6.85
CA HIS A 366 19.51 2.50 6.61
C HIS A 366 18.72 2.67 7.92
N ASN A 367 19.15 3.66 8.72
CA ASN A 367 18.57 4.02 10.01
C ASN A 367 17.03 4.00 10.01
N SER A 368 16.47 3.00 10.71
CA SER A 368 15.03 2.75 10.80
C SER A 368 14.25 3.89 11.48
N THR A 369 14.90 4.67 12.34
CA THR A 369 14.29 5.82 13.04
C THR A 369 13.90 6.96 12.12
N ARG A 370 14.44 6.98 10.89
CA ARG A 370 14.09 7.94 9.84
C ARG A 370 12.81 7.54 9.07
N GLY A 371 12.16 6.47 9.50
CA GLY A 371 10.87 5.99 8.99
C GLY A 371 11.00 4.94 7.89
N PHE A 372 9.89 4.22 7.67
CA PHE A 372 9.83 3.06 6.78
C PHE A 372 10.40 3.33 5.39
N PHE A 373 10.00 4.44 4.74
CA PHE A 373 10.47 4.73 3.39
C PHE A 373 11.99 4.91 3.34
N PHE A 374 12.58 5.60 4.32
CA PHE A 374 14.02 5.83 4.36
C PHE A 374 14.78 4.50 4.49
N SER A 375 14.43 3.66 5.47
CA SER A 375 15.11 2.38 5.70
C SER A 375 14.81 1.33 4.63
N HIS A 376 13.65 1.41 3.97
CA HIS A 376 13.29 0.52 2.86
C HIS A 376 14.09 0.86 1.60
N MET A 377 14.02 2.10 1.09
CA MET A 377 14.70 2.46 -0.17
C MET A 377 15.20 3.91 -0.26
N GLY A 378 14.71 4.81 0.60
CA GLY A 378 15.07 6.23 0.55
C GLY A 378 16.55 6.49 0.82
N TRP A 379 17.21 5.65 1.61
CA TRP A 379 18.65 5.74 1.87
C TRP A 379 19.52 5.59 0.61
N LEU A 380 19.03 4.87 -0.41
CA LEU A 380 19.70 4.72 -1.71
C LEU A 380 19.55 5.96 -2.61
N MET A 381 18.60 6.84 -2.30
CA MET A 381 18.29 8.03 -3.10
C MET A 381 18.98 9.30 -2.59
N VAL A 382 19.66 9.22 -1.45
CA VAL A 382 20.33 10.35 -0.82
C VAL A 382 21.79 10.04 -0.56
N ARG A 383 22.59 11.09 -0.35
CA ARG A 383 23.98 10.90 0.10
C ARG A 383 23.96 10.32 1.52
N LYS A 384 24.84 9.34 1.76
CA LYS A 384 25.06 8.80 3.11
C LYS A 384 25.39 9.90 4.09
N HIS A 385 24.85 9.80 5.30
CA HIS A 385 25.18 10.72 6.38
C HIS A 385 26.69 10.66 6.71
N PRO A 386 27.37 11.79 7.02
CA PRO A 386 28.81 11.79 7.29
C PRO A 386 29.25 10.80 8.38
N HIS A 387 28.40 10.52 9.37
CA HIS A 387 28.71 9.54 10.41
C HIS A 387 28.81 8.11 9.87
N VAL A 388 28.03 7.73 8.85
CA VAL A 388 28.15 6.42 8.18
C VAL A 388 29.56 6.27 7.59
N ILE A 389 30.08 7.31 6.96
CA ILE A 389 31.41 7.31 6.34
C ILE A 389 32.50 7.25 7.42
N THR A 390 32.41 8.12 8.44
CA THR A 390 33.42 8.22 9.49
C THR A 390 33.46 6.96 10.36
N LYS A 391 32.31 6.43 10.77
CA LYS A 391 32.23 5.18 11.55
C LYS A 391 32.54 3.95 10.69
N GLY A 392 32.18 3.97 9.40
CA GLY A 392 32.57 2.92 8.46
C GLY A 392 34.08 2.72 8.34
N LYS A 393 34.89 3.77 8.48
CA LYS A 393 36.36 3.66 8.53
C LYS A 393 36.90 2.96 9.78
N SER A 394 36.09 2.85 10.83
CA SER A 394 36.46 2.18 12.08
C SER A 394 36.08 0.70 12.11
N ILE A 395 35.44 0.20 11.04
CA ILE A 395 35.12 -1.21 10.88
C ILE A 395 36.35 -1.91 10.32
N ASP A 396 36.78 -2.99 10.97
CA ASP A 396 37.79 -3.87 10.42
C ASP A 396 37.21 -4.62 9.22
N MET A 397 37.93 -4.57 8.11
CA MET A 397 37.58 -5.19 6.82
C MET A 397 38.71 -6.10 6.31
N SER A 398 39.77 -6.29 7.11
CA SER A 398 40.99 -6.99 6.71
C SER A 398 40.73 -8.44 6.29
N ASP A 399 39.74 -9.09 6.89
CA ASP A 399 39.27 -10.42 6.53
C ASP A 399 38.73 -10.49 5.09
N LEU A 400 37.91 -9.51 4.70
CA LEU A 400 37.34 -9.41 3.35
C LEU A 400 38.36 -8.90 2.32
N GLU A 401 39.41 -8.20 2.76
CA GLU A 401 40.55 -7.81 1.90
C GLU A 401 41.50 -8.98 1.66
N ALA A 402 41.65 -9.88 2.63
CA ALA A 402 42.46 -11.08 2.47
C ALA A 402 41.82 -12.09 1.51
N ASP A 403 40.48 -12.17 1.49
CA ASP A 403 39.74 -13.11 0.64
C ASP A 403 39.90 -12.80 -0.86
N PRO A 404 40.53 -13.70 -1.66
CA PRO A 404 40.73 -13.49 -3.08
C PRO A 404 39.43 -13.50 -3.90
N VAL A 405 38.40 -14.24 -3.47
CA VAL A 405 37.10 -14.32 -4.14
C VAL A 405 36.33 -13.01 -3.96
N VAL A 406 36.32 -12.46 -2.74
CA VAL A 406 35.69 -11.15 -2.46
C VAL A 406 36.39 -10.04 -3.24
N ARG A 407 37.74 -10.05 -3.29
CA ARG A 407 38.51 -9.09 -4.10
C ARG A 407 38.21 -9.21 -5.59
N PHE A 408 38.14 -10.43 -6.11
CA PHE A 408 37.77 -10.68 -7.51
C PHE A 408 36.39 -10.07 -7.82
N GLN A 409 35.37 -10.40 -7.00
CA GLN A 409 34.02 -9.88 -7.19
C GLN A 409 33.97 -8.36 -7.10
N LYS A 410 34.70 -7.75 -6.16
CA LYS A 410 34.83 -6.29 -6.03
C LYS A 410 35.44 -5.64 -7.26
N ASN A 411 36.54 -6.21 -7.77
CA ASN A 411 37.27 -5.65 -8.92
C ASN A 411 36.49 -5.75 -10.23
N TYR A 412 35.65 -6.79 -10.39
CA TYR A 412 34.87 -7.05 -11.60
C TYR A 412 33.36 -6.90 -11.39
N TYR A 413 32.93 -6.18 -10.36
CA TYR A 413 31.53 -6.14 -9.94
C TYR A 413 30.58 -5.72 -11.06
N LEU A 414 30.88 -4.62 -11.76
CA LEU A 414 29.96 -4.07 -12.77
C LEU A 414 29.75 -5.06 -13.95
N PRO A 415 30.80 -5.61 -14.58
CA PRO A 415 30.62 -6.67 -15.58
C PRO A 415 29.85 -7.89 -15.07
N LEU A 416 30.15 -8.36 -13.86
CA LEU A 416 29.49 -9.53 -13.27
C LEU A 416 28.00 -9.25 -12.98
N ALA A 417 27.67 -8.11 -12.39
CA ALA A 417 26.31 -7.70 -12.08
C ALA A 417 25.47 -7.55 -13.36
N LEU A 418 25.99 -6.87 -14.38
CA LEU A 418 25.30 -6.73 -15.66
C LEU A 418 25.05 -8.10 -16.32
N THR A 419 26.07 -8.97 -16.31
CA THR A 419 25.98 -10.28 -16.97
C THR A 419 25.01 -11.21 -16.24
N VAL A 420 25.20 -11.40 -14.93
CA VAL A 420 24.46 -12.40 -14.15
C VAL A 420 23.06 -11.91 -13.78
N SER A 421 22.90 -10.63 -13.48
CA SER A 421 21.59 -10.10 -13.06
C SER A 421 20.71 -9.65 -14.23
N PHE A 422 21.28 -9.29 -15.38
CA PHE A 422 20.49 -8.73 -16.50
C PHE A 422 20.59 -9.52 -17.80
N ILE A 423 21.80 -9.83 -18.27
CA ILE A 423 21.99 -10.50 -19.57
C ILE A 423 21.52 -11.96 -19.51
N ILE A 424 22.08 -12.77 -18.62
CA ILE A 424 21.77 -14.20 -18.50
C ILE A 424 20.25 -14.43 -18.29
N PRO A 425 19.57 -13.74 -17.36
CA PRO A 425 18.14 -13.97 -17.11
C PRO A 425 17.23 -13.52 -18.26
N THR A 426 17.70 -12.62 -19.12
CA THR A 426 16.97 -12.21 -20.33
C THR A 426 17.16 -13.23 -21.44
N PHE A 427 18.41 -13.66 -21.70
CA PHE A 427 18.73 -14.46 -22.87
C PHE A 427 18.49 -15.96 -22.69
N ILE A 428 18.58 -16.51 -21.47
CA ILE A 428 18.26 -17.92 -21.22
C ILE A 428 16.83 -18.24 -21.67
N PRO A 429 15.79 -17.51 -21.25
CA PRO A 429 14.42 -17.78 -21.69
C PRO A 429 14.23 -17.66 -23.20
N CYS A 430 14.85 -16.64 -23.80
CA CYS A 430 14.80 -16.44 -25.24
C CYS A 430 15.41 -17.62 -26.01
N TYR A 431 16.53 -18.15 -25.53
CA TYR A 431 17.29 -19.19 -26.22
C TYR A 431 16.72 -20.59 -25.99
N PHE A 432 16.41 -20.95 -24.74
CA PHE A 432 16.10 -22.33 -24.37
C PHE A 432 14.64 -22.73 -24.57
N TRP A 433 13.69 -21.78 -24.48
CA TRP A 433 12.27 -22.08 -24.67
C TRP A 433 11.53 -21.03 -25.52
N GLY A 434 12.28 -20.25 -26.30
CA GLY A 434 11.72 -19.36 -27.32
C GLY A 434 10.89 -18.20 -26.77
N GLU A 435 11.13 -17.79 -25.52
CA GLU A 435 10.42 -16.65 -24.94
C GLU A 435 10.74 -15.36 -25.70
N SER A 436 9.75 -14.47 -25.81
CA SER A 436 9.98 -13.16 -26.43
C SER A 436 10.95 -12.33 -25.58
N PHE A 437 11.83 -11.58 -26.26
CA PHE A 437 12.82 -10.73 -25.58
C PHE A 437 12.17 -9.76 -24.60
N ILE A 438 11.03 -9.16 -24.96
CA ILE A 438 10.32 -8.19 -24.11
C ILE A 438 9.80 -8.88 -22.84
N VAL A 439 9.21 -10.07 -22.95
CA VAL A 439 8.73 -10.81 -21.77
C VAL A 439 9.92 -11.24 -20.90
N ALA A 440 11.00 -11.75 -21.49
CA ALA A 440 12.20 -12.15 -20.76
C ALA A 440 12.90 -10.96 -20.08
N TRP A 441 12.87 -9.77 -20.69
CA TRP A 441 13.38 -8.56 -20.06
C TRP A 441 12.47 -8.08 -18.93
N CYS A 442 11.16 -8.03 -19.15
CA CYS A 442 10.23 -7.50 -18.15
C CYS A 442 10.06 -8.41 -16.94
N ILE A 443 9.97 -9.73 -17.13
CA ILE A 443 9.54 -10.66 -16.08
C ILE A 443 10.75 -11.31 -15.36
N PRO A 444 11.49 -12.27 -15.95
CA PRO A 444 12.59 -12.93 -15.25
C PRO A 444 13.80 -12.02 -15.02
N THR A 445 13.83 -10.83 -15.64
CA THR A 445 14.91 -9.86 -15.42
C THR A 445 14.47 -8.69 -14.52
N MET A 446 13.66 -7.76 -15.02
CA MET A 446 13.28 -6.54 -14.27
C MET A 446 12.40 -6.83 -13.05
N LEU A 447 11.28 -7.54 -13.24
CA LEU A 447 10.34 -7.82 -12.14
C LEU A 447 10.99 -8.71 -11.08
N ARG A 448 11.68 -9.78 -11.48
CA ARG A 448 12.45 -10.62 -10.55
C ARG A 448 13.48 -9.81 -9.76
N TYR A 449 14.22 -8.91 -10.41
CA TYR A 449 15.20 -8.05 -9.73
C TYR A 449 14.53 -7.09 -8.74
N ALA A 450 13.42 -6.45 -9.13
CA ALA A 450 12.67 -5.56 -8.27
C ALA A 450 12.10 -6.29 -7.04
N ILE A 451 11.48 -7.46 -7.23
CA ILE A 451 10.96 -8.29 -6.13
C ILE A 451 12.09 -8.66 -5.17
N SER A 452 13.24 -9.12 -5.71
CA SER A 452 14.40 -9.47 -4.89
C SER A 452 14.87 -8.29 -4.03
N LEU A 453 14.97 -7.09 -4.61
CA LEU A 453 15.33 -5.88 -3.87
C LEU A 453 14.33 -5.57 -2.75
N HIS A 454 13.03 -5.56 -3.05
CA HIS A 454 12.00 -5.26 -2.06
C HIS A 454 11.94 -6.29 -0.93
N CYS A 455 12.13 -7.59 -1.23
CA CYS A 455 12.24 -8.62 -0.20
C CYS A 455 13.43 -8.36 0.74
N THR A 456 14.60 -8.00 0.20
CA THR A 456 15.76 -7.63 1.03
C THR A 456 15.52 -6.35 1.83
N TRP A 457 14.92 -5.34 1.22
CA TRP A 457 14.65 -4.05 1.88
C TRP A 457 13.60 -4.13 2.98
N LEU A 458 12.71 -5.13 2.95
CA LEU A 458 11.79 -5.42 4.06
C LEU A 458 12.52 -5.79 5.36
N ILE A 459 13.72 -6.37 5.27
CA ILE A 459 14.56 -6.67 6.45
C ILE A 459 14.91 -5.36 7.17
N ASN A 460 15.45 -4.38 6.45
CA ASN A 460 15.86 -3.08 7.00
C ASN A 460 14.69 -2.23 7.51
N SER A 461 13.46 -2.52 7.06
CA SER A 461 12.28 -1.69 7.30
C SER A 461 11.26 -2.41 8.17
N ALA A 462 10.50 -3.34 7.60
CA ALA A 462 9.47 -4.08 8.33
C ALA A 462 10.04 -4.87 9.53
N ALA A 463 11.22 -5.49 9.39
CA ALA A 463 11.86 -6.24 10.50
C ALA A 463 12.57 -5.34 11.54
N HIS A 464 12.45 -4.02 11.42
CA HIS A 464 12.81 -3.05 12.47
C HIS A 464 11.58 -2.36 13.09
N MET A 465 10.37 -2.58 12.56
CA MET A 465 9.19 -1.78 12.92
C MET A 465 8.00 -2.62 13.40
N TRP A 466 7.76 -3.79 12.79
CA TRP A 466 6.53 -4.57 13.03
C TRP A 466 6.83 -6.02 13.36
N GLY A 467 6.66 -6.40 14.62
CA GLY A 467 6.93 -7.76 15.09
C GLY A 467 7.10 -7.84 16.60
N THR A 468 7.61 -8.96 17.09
CA THR A 468 7.85 -9.20 18.54
C THR A 468 9.34 -9.03 18.90
N LYS A 469 9.65 -8.86 20.19
CA LYS A 469 11.04 -8.68 20.68
C LYS A 469 11.39 -9.64 21.83
N PRO A 470 11.34 -10.96 21.59
CA PRO A 470 11.49 -11.95 22.65
C PRO A 470 12.90 -11.96 23.28
N TYR A 471 13.95 -11.53 22.55
CA TYR A 471 15.34 -11.63 23.00
C TYR A 471 15.87 -10.32 23.59
N ASP A 472 15.58 -9.19 22.94
CA ASP A 472 15.97 -7.86 23.44
C ASP A 472 14.97 -6.77 23.06
N LYS A 473 14.26 -6.26 24.07
CA LYS A 473 13.27 -5.19 23.90
C LYS A 473 13.86 -3.78 23.75
N TYR A 474 15.16 -3.62 24.02
CA TYR A 474 15.82 -2.30 24.02
C TYR A 474 16.39 -1.91 22.65
N ILE A 475 16.40 -2.82 21.68
CA ILE A 475 16.79 -2.56 20.28
C ILE A 475 15.54 -2.45 19.40
N GLN A 476 15.61 -1.80 18.23
CA GLN A 476 14.47 -1.74 17.29
C GLN A 476 14.13 -3.03 16.54
N PRO A 477 15.10 -3.87 16.10
CA PRO A 477 14.84 -5.12 15.39
C PRO A 477 13.76 -5.98 16.04
N VAL A 478 12.92 -6.58 15.22
CA VAL A 478 11.76 -7.40 15.62
C VAL A 478 11.73 -8.73 14.87
N GLU A 479 11.11 -9.74 15.47
CA GLU A 479 10.76 -10.99 14.80
C GLU A 479 9.54 -10.79 13.91
N ASN A 480 9.68 -11.07 12.61
CA ASN A 480 8.59 -10.97 11.64
C ASN A 480 8.58 -12.19 10.70
N GLY A 481 7.65 -13.11 10.95
CA GLY A 481 7.52 -14.35 10.15
C GLY A 481 7.19 -14.10 8.68
N TRP A 482 6.45 -13.04 8.34
CA TRP A 482 6.17 -12.69 6.94
C TRP A 482 7.42 -12.24 6.21
N VAL A 483 8.22 -11.37 6.83
CA VAL A 483 9.53 -10.99 6.28
C VAL A 483 10.41 -12.22 6.14
N SER A 484 10.36 -13.16 7.09
CA SER A 484 11.17 -14.37 7.03
C SER A 484 10.81 -15.26 5.84
N VAL A 485 9.53 -15.39 5.50
CA VAL A 485 9.10 -16.12 4.30
C VAL A 485 9.60 -15.44 3.01
N PHE A 486 9.46 -14.11 2.90
CA PHE A 486 9.84 -13.39 1.68
C PHE A 486 11.36 -13.18 1.52
N ALA A 487 12.09 -13.11 2.64
CA ALA A 487 13.53 -12.96 2.71
C ALA A 487 14.25 -14.27 3.04
N PHE A 488 13.57 -15.41 2.90
CA PHE A 488 14.13 -16.76 3.02
C PHE A 488 14.78 -17.12 4.39
N GLY A 489 14.43 -16.43 5.48
CA GLY A 489 14.97 -16.70 6.83
C GLY A 489 15.38 -15.46 7.60
N GLU A 490 15.55 -14.33 6.92
CA GLU A 490 16.14 -13.12 7.51
C GLU A 490 15.14 -12.25 8.29
N GLY A 491 13.91 -12.75 8.51
CA GLY A 491 12.88 -12.02 9.26
C GLY A 491 12.94 -12.19 10.77
N TRP A 492 13.76 -13.11 11.27
CA TRP A 492 13.99 -13.36 12.70
C TRP A 492 15.01 -12.34 13.27
N HIS A 493 14.67 -11.06 13.13
CA HIS A 493 15.65 -9.99 13.15
C HIS A 493 16.00 -9.50 14.57
N ASN A 494 15.13 -9.72 15.56
CA ASN A 494 15.46 -9.48 16.97
C ASN A 494 16.51 -10.49 17.46
N TYR A 495 16.37 -11.77 17.08
CA TYR A 495 17.37 -12.80 17.33
C TYR A 495 18.68 -12.45 16.65
N HIS A 496 18.62 -12.19 15.34
CA HIS A 496 19.81 -11.90 14.53
C HIS A 496 20.63 -10.72 15.09
N HIS A 497 20.00 -9.60 15.47
CA HIS A 497 20.74 -8.49 16.09
C HIS A 497 21.26 -8.80 17.49
N THR A 498 20.65 -9.75 18.19
CA THR A 498 21.09 -10.19 19.52
C THR A 498 22.27 -11.17 19.43
N PHE A 499 22.28 -12.04 18.43
CA PHE A 499 23.28 -13.07 18.15
C PHE A 499 23.78 -13.00 16.69
N PRO A 500 24.45 -11.91 16.28
CA PRO A 500 24.77 -11.64 14.87
C PRO A 500 25.83 -12.58 14.27
N TRP A 501 26.43 -13.44 15.09
CA TRP A 501 27.41 -14.45 14.69
C TRP A 501 26.80 -15.85 14.54
N ASP A 502 25.53 -16.04 14.88
CA ASP A 502 24.81 -17.30 14.72
C ASP A 502 24.46 -17.50 13.24
N TYR A 503 24.92 -18.60 12.64
CA TYR A 503 24.76 -18.85 11.21
C TYR A 503 23.29 -19.02 10.79
N LYS A 504 22.41 -19.40 11.72
CA LYS A 504 20.98 -19.60 11.44
C LYS A 504 20.21 -18.28 11.34
N ALA A 505 20.76 -17.22 11.93
CA ALA A 505 20.08 -15.96 12.20
C ALA A 505 18.71 -16.10 12.92
N ALA A 506 18.43 -17.26 13.53
CA ALA A 506 17.17 -17.58 14.18
C ALA A 506 17.34 -18.71 15.20
N GLU A 507 16.47 -18.75 16.20
CA GLU A 507 16.44 -19.83 17.19
C GLU A 507 15.91 -21.16 16.61
N LEU A 508 14.88 -21.09 15.75
CA LEU A 508 14.03 -22.20 15.28
C LEU A 508 14.75 -23.50 14.95
N ASP A 509 14.32 -24.62 15.53
CA ASP A 509 14.84 -25.97 15.18
C ASP A 509 14.20 -26.56 13.91
N SER A 510 13.21 -25.89 13.32
CA SER A 510 12.61 -26.26 12.04
C SER A 510 13.00 -25.27 10.93
N TYR A 511 13.07 -25.74 9.68
CA TYR A 511 13.29 -24.88 8.51
C TYR A 511 12.07 -24.03 8.12
N SER A 512 10.99 -24.06 8.93
CA SER A 512 9.77 -23.31 8.65
C SER A 512 10.05 -21.81 8.65
N GLY A 513 10.05 -21.20 7.47
CA GLY A 513 10.39 -19.80 7.29
C GLY A 513 11.89 -19.50 7.46
N ASN A 514 12.80 -20.47 7.31
CA ASN A 514 14.25 -20.25 7.28
C ASN A 514 14.95 -21.19 6.27
N PHE A 515 14.72 -20.89 4.99
CA PHE A 515 15.27 -21.66 3.87
C PHE A 515 16.78 -21.47 3.70
N SER A 516 17.32 -20.31 4.10
CA SER A 516 18.77 -20.05 4.12
C SER A 516 19.51 -21.05 5.02
N THR A 517 18.97 -21.33 6.22
CA THR A 517 19.56 -22.36 7.11
C THR A 517 19.50 -23.75 6.47
N ALA A 518 18.38 -24.12 5.85
CA ALA A 518 18.26 -25.40 5.16
C ALA A 518 19.30 -25.56 4.03
N PHE A 519 19.55 -24.49 3.28
CA PHE A 519 20.58 -24.47 2.25
C PHE A 519 21.99 -24.60 2.83
N ILE A 520 22.32 -23.87 3.91
CA ILE A 520 23.63 -23.96 4.56
C ILE A 520 23.86 -25.35 5.18
N ASP A 521 22.86 -25.93 5.84
CA ASP A 521 22.94 -27.27 6.41
C ASP A 521 23.15 -28.34 5.32
N PHE A 522 22.48 -28.19 4.17
CA PHE A 522 22.74 -29.06 3.01
C PHE A 522 24.17 -28.89 2.48
N MET A 523 24.68 -27.66 2.38
CA MET A 523 26.07 -27.39 2.00
C MET A 523 27.05 -27.97 3.01
N ALA A 524 26.72 -27.97 4.30
CA ALA A 524 27.55 -28.58 5.33
C ALA A 524 27.53 -30.11 5.26
N TRP A 525 26.35 -30.69 4.97
CA TRP A 525 26.19 -32.13 4.78
C TRP A 525 27.05 -32.67 3.62
N ILE A 526 27.16 -31.92 2.51
CA ILE A 526 28.06 -32.28 1.41
C ILE A 526 29.52 -31.85 1.63
N GLY A 527 29.86 -31.30 2.80
CA GLY A 527 31.22 -30.90 3.19
C GLY A 527 31.70 -29.57 2.60
N TRP A 528 30.83 -28.74 2.05
CA TRP A 528 31.17 -27.45 1.47
C TRP A 528 31.08 -26.28 2.48
N ALA A 529 30.35 -26.48 3.57
CA ALA A 529 30.32 -25.56 4.71
C ALA A 529 30.74 -26.30 5.99
N TYR A 530 31.47 -25.62 6.87
CA TYR A 530 31.97 -26.18 8.13
C TYR A 530 32.12 -25.06 9.17
N GLU A 531 32.39 -25.43 10.42
CA GLU A 531 32.53 -24.49 11.55
C GLU A 531 31.29 -23.59 11.79
N LEU A 532 30.10 -24.14 11.56
CA LEU A 532 28.83 -23.45 11.79
C LEU A 532 28.65 -23.11 13.27
N LYS A 533 28.47 -21.81 13.57
CA LYS A 533 28.32 -21.31 14.94
C LYS A 533 26.85 -21.14 15.30
N LYS A 534 26.38 -21.81 16.36
CA LYS A 534 25.01 -21.68 16.90
C LYS A 534 25.06 -21.19 18.35
N ALA A 535 24.14 -20.32 18.76
CA ALA A 535 23.99 -19.97 20.16
C ALA A 535 23.44 -21.15 20.96
N SER A 536 24.00 -21.38 22.16
CA SER A 536 23.51 -22.44 23.03
C SER A 536 22.16 -22.06 23.63
N PRO A 537 21.26 -23.03 23.89
CA PRO A 537 19.97 -22.76 24.54
C PRO A 537 20.11 -22.00 25.86
N GLU A 538 21.17 -22.27 26.65
CA GLU A 538 21.43 -21.54 27.90
C GLU A 538 21.75 -20.07 27.67
N MET A 539 22.49 -19.77 26.60
CA MET A 539 22.85 -18.42 26.22
C MET A 539 21.62 -17.62 25.79
N ILE A 540 20.76 -18.25 24.98
CA ILE A 540 19.50 -17.67 24.52
C ILE A 540 18.59 -17.40 25.72
N LEU A 541 18.39 -18.39 26.59
CA LEU A 541 17.57 -18.27 27.80
C LEU A 541 18.06 -17.16 28.73
N LYS A 542 19.37 -17.09 28.96
CA LYS A 542 19.98 -16.04 29.79
C LYS A 542 19.73 -14.65 29.20
N ARG A 543 19.69 -14.53 27.87
CA ARG A 543 19.40 -13.27 27.18
C ARG A 543 17.92 -12.91 27.29
N ILE A 544 17.01 -13.84 27.01
CA ILE A 544 15.56 -13.65 27.17
C ILE A 544 15.23 -13.18 28.61
N LYS A 545 15.78 -13.86 29.62
CA LYS A 545 15.58 -13.48 31.04
C LYS A 545 16.10 -12.09 31.39
N ARG A 546 17.17 -11.63 30.71
CA ARG A 546 17.80 -10.34 30.98
C ARG A 546 17.12 -9.18 30.26
N THR A 547 16.74 -9.36 29.00
CA THR A 547 16.32 -8.26 28.10
C THR A 547 15.05 -8.52 27.31
N GLY A 548 14.43 -9.70 27.40
CA GLY A 548 13.22 -10.04 26.65
C GLY A 548 11.96 -9.26 27.06
N SER A 549 10.93 -9.31 26.23
CA SER A 549 9.64 -8.63 26.41
C SER A 549 8.75 -9.16 27.55
N GLY A 550 9.12 -10.26 28.21
CA GLY A 550 8.51 -10.72 29.48
C GLY A 550 7.43 -11.80 29.34
N ASN A 551 6.61 -11.79 28.28
CA ASN A 551 5.63 -12.86 28.03
C ASN A 551 6.28 -14.18 27.58
N ASP A 552 7.51 -14.12 27.05
CA ASP A 552 8.21 -15.25 26.43
C ASP A 552 9.03 -16.08 27.43
N VAL A 553 9.24 -15.57 28.65
CA VAL A 553 10.03 -16.25 29.69
C VAL A 553 9.32 -17.50 30.21
N ILE A 554 7.99 -17.45 30.34
CA ILE A 554 7.18 -18.55 30.89
C ILE A 554 7.11 -19.72 29.90
N ALA A 555 6.85 -19.43 28.62
CA ALA A 555 6.79 -20.44 27.57
C ALA A 555 8.14 -21.14 27.33
N TYR A 556 9.26 -20.43 27.47
CA TYR A 556 10.59 -21.00 27.28
C TYR A 556 11.05 -21.87 28.46
N ASP A 557 10.76 -21.47 29.71
CA ASP A 557 11.08 -22.30 30.88
C ASP A 557 10.28 -23.62 30.87
N GLU A 558 9.10 -23.67 30.25
CA GLU A 558 8.36 -24.92 30.00
C GLU A 558 9.00 -25.77 28.88
N TYR A 559 9.39 -25.15 27.75
CA TYR A 559 10.07 -25.85 26.65
C TYR A 559 11.40 -26.48 27.07
N VAL A 560 12.26 -25.75 27.80
CA VAL A 560 13.55 -26.28 28.27
C VAL A 560 13.37 -27.42 29.28
N LYS A 561 12.34 -27.34 30.13
CA LYS A 561 11.99 -28.46 31.04
C LYS A 561 11.57 -29.69 30.26
N GLU A 562 10.86 -29.52 29.15
CA GLU A 562 10.40 -30.62 28.29
C GLU A 562 11.53 -31.23 27.45
N GLU A 563 12.42 -30.41 26.87
CA GLU A 563 13.62 -30.86 26.16
C GLU A 563 14.59 -31.62 27.08
N LYS A 564 14.91 -31.07 28.27
CA LYS A 564 15.72 -31.79 29.27
C LYS A 564 15.07 -33.09 29.75
N ARG A 565 13.73 -33.13 29.79
CA ARG A 565 12.98 -34.36 30.11
C ARG A 565 13.09 -35.38 28.99
N LYS A 566 13.06 -34.97 27.72
CA LYS A 566 13.27 -35.86 26.56
C LYS A 566 14.70 -36.39 26.50
N GLU A 567 15.70 -35.55 26.77
CA GLU A 567 17.11 -35.94 26.81
C GLU A 567 17.38 -36.93 27.98
N PHE A 568 16.77 -36.71 29.14
CA PHE A 568 16.80 -37.63 30.28
C PHE A 568 16.08 -38.95 30.00
N LEU A 569 14.95 -38.94 29.30
CA LEU A 569 14.22 -40.17 28.92
C LEU A 569 14.94 -40.94 27.80
N GLY A 570 15.59 -40.25 26.87
CA GLY A 570 16.41 -40.86 25.82
C GLY A 570 17.65 -41.57 26.38
N THR A 571 18.26 -41.03 27.44
CA THR A 571 19.39 -41.67 28.13
C THR A 571 19.00 -42.87 29.01
N ILE A 572 17.72 -43.01 29.38
CA ILE A 572 17.20 -44.20 30.07
C ILE A 572 16.90 -45.33 29.06
N GLY A 573 16.52 -45.00 27.82
CA GLY A 573 16.22 -45.98 26.76
C GLY A 573 17.44 -46.67 26.12
N GLU A 574 18.66 -46.21 26.41
CA GLU A 574 19.92 -46.85 25.96
C GLU A 574 20.55 -47.76 27.03
N LYS A 575 19.89 -47.97 28.18
CA LYS A 575 20.37 -48.83 29.28
C LYS A 575 19.46 -50.02 29.64
N GLU A 576 18.55 -50.38 28.76
CA GLU A 576 17.91 -51.71 28.71
C GLU A 576 18.22 -52.37 27.37
#